data_AF-A0A1I4ULJ8-F1
#
_entry.id   AF-A0A1I4ULJ8-F1
#
_cell.length_a   1.000
_cell.length_b   1.000
_cell.length_c   1.000
_cell.angle_alpha   90.00
_cell.angle_beta   90.00
_cell.angle_gamma   90.00
#
_symmetry.space_group_name_H-M   'P 1'
#
loop_
_entity.id
_entity.type
_entity.pdbx_description
1 polymer ?
#
loop_
_entity_poly.entity_id
_entity_poly.type
_entity_poly.pdbx_seq_one_letter_code
_entity_poly.pdbx_strand_id
1 'polypeptide(L)'
;MSSVSVLSGHLWLVAFLSVLSGPAEALDQDYFLIDDVYADEEKWTVGVNLARQSCIMDMEFVGNTELQVGKDASHGESEYYMMFANPGWSYEEGTDYSVTVKYDRVSTWEGDAVGMKLHAYRGVSLEGIKKDVIDEFGSRGSLFLRIGKTNHGTFNLSTTGKGVAALEECARAVADGSISLDAIAGRIAENGGSGTPAPEQDDRAATPPVDDGSRKKDGESERDEGGGYVTGTGFFVNGDGYLLTNAHVVERCEDAMVRHGVSGVMPAAIVARERTNDLAILKVDATAVAFGKFRGSPQIRLGDSVVVFGYPLAGLLSSTGNLSMGLVSALTGTGDDVSKLQISAPVQSGNSGGAVVDQSGHVVGIVVAKSNYQDRGTAEKPDIEVIQNANFAIKAGMAQFFLDANQVPYEVEPPGDDLRTPDVADIARSFTVQVICEIRQ
;
A
#
# COMPACT_ATOMS: atom_id res chain seq x y z
N MET A 1 -50.99 42.16 -47.12
CA MET A 1 -50.50 41.09 -48.01
C MET A 1 -49.00 40.95 -47.81
N SER A 2 -48.54 39.73 -47.49
CA SER A 2 -47.27 39.13 -47.94
C SER A 2 -45.97 39.85 -47.53
N SER A 3 -45.27 39.37 -46.50
CA SER A 3 -44.23 38.31 -46.55
C SER A 3 -42.85 38.83 -46.94
N VAL A 4 -41.88 38.82 -46.01
CA VAL A 4 -40.55 38.24 -46.20
C VAL A 4 -40.04 37.74 -44.85
N SER A 5 -39.56 36.52 -44.89
CA SER A 5 -38.96 35.72 -43.84
C SER A 5 -37.44 35.61 -44.07
N VAL A 6 -36.71 35.30 -42.99
CA VAL A 6 -35.57 34.36 -42.94
C VAL A 6 -34.11 34.89 -42.91
N LEU A 7 -33.51 34.68 -41.72
CA LEU A 7 -32.16 34.19 -41.34
C LEU A 7 -30.88 35.01 -41.55
N SER A 8 -30.20 35.29 -40.43
CA SER A 8 -28.90 34.69 -40.00
C SER A 8 -28.19 35.66 -39.04
N GLY A 9 -27.49 35.27 -37.98
CA GLY A 9 -27.33 34.05 -37.23
C GLY A 9 -26.56 34.47 -35.97
N HIS A 10 -27.14 34.31 -34.78
CA HIS A 10 -26.41 34.43 -33.52
C HIS A 10 -26.30 33.01 -32.97
N LEU A 11 -25.05 32.56 -32.87
CA LEU A 11 -24.62 31.31 -32.28
C LEU A 11 -25.32 31.10 -30.93
N TRP A 12 -26.24 30.14 -30.89
CA TRP A 12 -26.50 29.39 -29.67
C TRP A 12 -25.44 28.29 -29.61
N LEU A 13 -24.44 28.45 -28.74
CA LEU A 13 -23.68 27.32 -28.23
C LEU A 13 -24.64 26.51 -27.36
N VAL A 14 -25.36 25.57 -27.97
CA VAL A 14 -25.91 24.43 -27.24
C VAL A 14 -24.74 23.47 -27.09
N ALA A 15 -24.04 23.58 -25.96
CA ALA A 15 -23.19 22.49 -25.50
C ALA A 15 -24.12 21.30 -25.26
N PHE A 16 -24.08 20.35 -26.18
CA PHE A 16 -24.68 19.04 -25.99
C PHE A 16 -23.97 18.43 -24.78
N LEU A 17 -24.64 18.44 -23.62
CA LEU A 17 -24.46 17.41 -22.61
C LEU A 17 -24.84 16.09 -23.29
N SER A 18 -23.89 15.45 -23.95
CA SER A 18 -23.99 14.04 -24.25
C SER A 18 -23.66 13.29 -22.96
N VAL A 19 -24.74 12.88 -22.29
CA VAL A 19 -24.81 11.70 -21.44
C VAL A 19 -23.99 10.58 -22.08
N LEU A 20 -22.87 10.22 -21.45
CA LEU A 20 -22.23 8.93 -21.61
C LEU A 20 -22.27 8.24 -20.25
N SER A 21 -23.46 7.79 -19.88
CA SER A 21 -23.60 6.56 -19.12
C SER A 21 -23.30 5.40 -20.08
N GLY A 22 -22.03 5.00 -20.10
CA GLY A 22 -21.48 3.82 -20.78
C GLY A 22 -20.48 3.14 -19.84
N PRO A 23 -20.24 1.81 -19.98
CA PRO A 23 -19.51 1.04 -18.98
C PRO A 23 -18.03 1.47 -18.98
N ALA A 24 -17.50 1.72 -17.78
CA ALA A 24 -16.08 1.78 -17.44
C ALA A 24 -15.10 1.92 -18.62
N GLU A 25 -14.92 3.16 -19.09
CA GLU A 25 -13.61 3.53 -19.61
C GLU A 25 -12.62 3.41 -18.45
N ALA A 26 -11.55 2.63 -18.65
CA ALA A 26 -10.58 2.18 -17.65
C ALA A 26 -10.51 3.06 -16.39
N LEU A 27 -11.04 2.54 -15.27
CA LEU A 27 -10.95 3.20 -13.98
C LEU A 27 -9.46 3.34 -13.64
N ASP A 28 -8.94 4.56 -13.79
CA ASP A 28 -7.53 4.86 -13.49
C ASP A 28 -7.24 4.56 -12.01
N GLN A 29 -6.00 4.22 -11.68
CA GLN A 29 -5.62 3.78 -10.34
C GLN A 29 -5.95 4.83 -9.27
N ASP A 30 -5.85 6.11 -9.65
CA ASP A 30 -6.17 7.26 -8.81
C ASP A 30 -7.63 7.24 -8.30
N TYR A 31 -8.54 6.49 -8.93
CA TYR A 31 -9.94 6.36 -8.47
C TYR A 31 -10.10 5.56 -7.17
N PHE A 32 -9.06 4.85 -6.74
CA PHE A 32 -9.11 3.94 -5.59
C PHE A 32 -8.09 4.30 -4.51
N LEU A 33 -7.39 5.44 -4.64
CA LEU A 33 -6.37 5.88 -3.69
C LEU A 33 -6.96 6.77 -2.59
N ILE A 34 -6.33 6.74 -1.42
CA ILE A 34 -6.55 7.73 -0.38
C ILE A 34 -5.43 8.77 -0.46
N ASP A 35 -5.77 9.99 -0.86
CA ASP A 35 -4.83 11.10 -1.01
C ASP A 35 -4.51 11.80 0.32
N ASP A 36 -5.49 11.84 1.24
CA ASP A 36 -5.36 12.44 2.57
C ASP A 36 -6.21 11.64 3.56
N VAL A 37 -5.60 11.16 4.64
CA VAL A 37 -6.30 10.37 5.65
C VAL A 37 -7.18 11.29 6.49
N TYR A 38 -8.46 10.95 6.60
CA TYR A 38 -9.46 11.65 7.39
C TYR A 38 -9.60 11.05 8.80
N ALA A 39 -9.71 9.72 8.91
CA ALA A 39 -9.88 9.01 10.17
C ALA A 39 -9.42 7.55 10.05
N ASP A 40 -9.04 6.95 11.18
CA ASP A 40 -8.85 5.50 11.31
C ASP A 40 -9.87 4.95 12.31
N GLU A 41 -10.87 4.22 11.82
CA GLU A 41 -11.98 3.65 12.60
C GLU A 41 -11.80 2.13 12.78
N GLU A 42 -11.18 1.76 13.90
CA GLU A 42 -10.84 0.38 14.25
C GLU A 42 -9.90 -0.28 13.23
N LYS A 43 -10.44 -0.88 12.16
CA LYS A 43 -9.70 -1.54 11.08
C LYS A 43 -9.86 -0.83 9.73
N TRP A 44 -10.69 0.19 9.68
CA TRP A 44 -11.03 0.93 8.48
C TRP A 44 -10.23 2.22 8.44
N THR A 45 -9.45 2.42 7.39
CA THR A 45 -8.89 3.73 7.09
C THR A 45 -9.90 4.48 6.24
N VAL A 46 -10.18 5.73 6.59
CA VAL A 46 -11.10 6.62 5.87
C VAL A 46 -10.32 7.83 5.41
N GLY A 47 -10.48 8.23 4.16
CA GLY A 47 -9.79 9.38 3.64
C GLY A 47 -10.41 9.97 2.39
N VAL A 48 -9.81 11.06 1.94
CA VAL A 48 -10.22 11.83 0.77
C VAL A 48 -9.60 11.21 -0.47
N ASN A 49 -10.41 11.10 -1.53
CA ASN A 49 -9.95 10.79 -2.88
C ASN A 49 -10.21 12.00 -3.79
N LEU A 50 -9.12 12.61 -4.28
CA LEU A 50 -9.14 13.81 -5.10
C LEU A 50 -9.65 13.52 -6.52
N ALA A 51 -9.29 12.38 -7.09
CA ALA A 51 -9.66 12.01 -8.47
C ALA A 51 -11.18 11.91 -8.65
N ARG A 52 -11.88 11.35 -7.65
CA ARG A 52 -13.33 11.20 -7.60
C ARG A 52 -14.03 12.34 -6.86
N GLN A 53 -13.27 13.26 -6.27
CA GLN A 53 -13.80 14.30 -5.38
C GLN A 53 -14.73 13.69 -4.30
N SER A 54 -14.25 12.62 -3.68
CA SER A 54 -15.04 11.72 -2.85
C SER A 54 -14.31 11.42 -1.53
N CYS A 55 -14.96 10.64 -0.67
CA CYS A 55 -14.27 9.94 0.40
C CYS A 55 -14.34 8.43 0.18
N ILE A 56 -13.30 7.73 0.65
CA ILE A 56 -13.13 6.28 0.59
C ILE A 56 -12.91 5.78 2.01
N MET A 57 -13.46 4.61 2.32
CA MET A 57 -13.01 3.77 3.43
C MET A 57 -12.46 2.46 2.88
N ASP A 58 -11.29 2.03 3.35
CA ASP A 58 -10.66 0.77 2.96
C ASP A 58 -10.31 -0.09 4.18
N MET A 59 -10.34 -1.41 3.98
CA MET A 59 -9.81 -2.37 4.93
C MET A 59 -9.22 -3.55 4.19
N GLU A 60 -8.02 -3.97 4.62
CA GLU A 60 -7.39 -5.19 4.16
C GLU A 60 -7.75 -6.38 5.08
N PHE A 61 -8.30 -7.42 4.49
CA PHE A 61 -8.61 -8.68 5.16
C PHE A 61 -7.44 -9.67 5.09
N VAL A 62 -7.46 -10.64 6.03
CA VAL A 62 -6.55 -11.79 6.00
C VAL A 62 -6.55 -12.44 4.62
N GLY A 63 -5.35 -12.54 4.02
CA GLY A 63 -5.17 -13.03 2.65
C GLY A 63 -5.07 -11.92 1.59
N ASN A 64 -4.86 -10.66 2.01
CA ASN A 64 -4.65 -9.49 1.16
C ASN A 64 -5.87 -9.17 0.28
N THR A 65 -7.07 -9.51 0.74
CA THR A 65 -8.28 -9.04 0.07
C THR A 65 -8.60 -7.66 0.59
N GLU A 66 -8.52 -6.69 -0.29
CA GLU A 66 -8.94 -5.32 -0.04
C GLU A 66 -10.42 -5.17 -0.32
N LEU A 67 -11.12 -4.50 0.59
CA LEU A 67 -12.49 -4.06 0.41
C LEU A 67 -12.53 -2.56 0.62
N GLN A 68 -12.99 -1.84 -0.39
CA GLN A 68 -13.23 -0.41 -0.29
C GLN A 68 -14.72 -0.10 -0.45
N VAL A 69 -15.17 0.93 0.24
CA VAL A 69 -16.45 1.60 0.00
C VAL A 69 -16.17 3.07 -0.13
N GLY A 70 -16.68 3.71 -1.17
CA GLY A 70 -16.57 5.15 -1.30
C GLY A 70 -17.91 5.81 -1.54
N LYS A 71 -17.92 7.13 -1.34
CA LYS A 71 -19.08 7.98 -1.48
C LYS A 71 -18.70 9.29 -2.15
N ASP A 72 -19.28 9.52 -3.32
CA ASP A 72 -19.04 10.75 -4.07
C ASP A 72 -19.68 11.96 -3.35
N ALA A 73 -18.90 13.02 -3.16
CA ALA A 73 -19.32 14.17 -2.36
C ALA A 73 -20.04 15.26 -3.18
N SER A 74 -19.97 15.21 -4.51
CA SER A 74 -20.25 16.36 -5.39
C SER A 74 -21.54 16.28 -6.22
N HIS A 75 -22.29 15.17 -6.23
CA HIS A 75 -23.32 14.91 -7.26
C HIS A 75 -24.79 14.78 -6.81
N GLY A 76 -25.17 15.28 -5.63
CA GLY A 76 -26.58 15.55 -5.27
C GLY A 76 -27.50 14.33 -5.05
N GLU A 77 -27.25 13.22 -5.74
CA GLU A 77 -27.72 11.87 -5.42
C GLU A 77 -26.48 11.08 -5.02
N SER A 78 -26.41 10.63 -3.76
CA SER A 78 -25.23 9.92 -3.26
C SER A 78 -25.11 8.55 -3.91
N GLU A 79 -24.26 8.45 -4.93
CA GLU A 79 -23.84 7.17 -5.47
C GLU A 79 -22.67 6.65 -4.63
N TYR A 80 -22.87 5.48 -4.04
CA TYR A 80 -21.78 4.75 -3.41
C TYR A 80 -21.12 3.88 -4.47
N TYR A 81 -19.87 3.58 -4.22
CA TYR A 81 -19.16 2.54 -4.96
C TYR A 81 -18.50 1.59 -3.98
N MET A 82 -18.25 0.38 -4.46
CA MET A 82 -17.51 -0.63 -3.72
C MET A 82 -16.43 -1.18 -4.61
N MET A 83 -15.32 -1.57 -4.01
CA MET A 83 -14.27 -2.30 -4.71
C MET A 83 -13.88 -3.51 -3.87
N PHE A 84 -13.70 -4.63 -4.54
CA PHE A 84 -13.08 -5.81 -3.98
C PHE A 84 -11.89 -6.15 -4.83
N ALA A 85 -10.71 -6.25 -4.24
CA ALA A 85 -9.54 -6.66 -4.98
C ALA A 85 -8.62 -7.54 -4.15
N ASN A 86 -7.83 -8.35 -4.83
CA ASN A 86 -6.82 -9.18 -4.20
C ASN A 86 -5.70 -9.39 -5.23
N PRO A 87 -4.42 -9.38 -4.82
CA PRO A 87 -3.31 -9.58 -5.74
C PRO A 87 -3.30 -10.98 -6.38
N GLY A 88 -3.98 -11.95 -5.77
CA GLY A 88 -4.15 -13.32 -6.28
C GLY A 88 -5.38 -13.51 -7.19
N TRP A 89 -6.16 -12.47 -7.47
CA TRP A 89 -7.28 -12.55 -8.42
C TRP A 89 -6.83 -12.22 -9.84
N SER A 90 -7.57 -12.71 -10.83
CA SER A 90 -7.22 -12.59 -12.27
C SER A 90 -8.36 -11.96 -13.09
N TYR A 91 -9.02 -10.95 -12.52
CA TYR A 91 -10.06 -10.18 -13.21
C TYR A 91 -9.45 -9.25 -14.27
N GLU A 92 -10.00 -9.26 -15.48
CA GLU A 92 -9.56 -8.44 -16.61
C GLU A 92 -10.14 -7.04 -16.51
N GLU A 93 -9.28 -6.03 -16.65
CA GLU A 93 -9.68 -4.62 -16.59
C GLU A 93 -10.70 -4.28 -17.69
N GLY A 94 -11.76 -3.55 -17.34
CA GLY A 94 -12.83 -3.17 -18.28
C GLY A 94 -13.80 -4.30 -18.64
N THR A 95 -13.66 -5.50 -18.06
CA THR A 95 -14.55 -6.63 -18.31
C THR A 95 -15.69 -6.68 -17.30
N ASP A 96 -16.91 -6.93 -17.76
CA ASP A 96 -18.09 -7.06 -16.89
C ASP A 96 -18.11 -8.39 -16.13
N TYR A 97 -18.37 -8.32 -14.83
CA TYR A 97 -18.52 -9.45 -13.92
C TYR A 97 -19.79 -9.32 -13.08
N SER A 98 -20.53 -10.42 -12.92
CA SER A 98 -21.63 -10.47 -11.96
C SER A 98 -21.09 -10.66 -10.53
N VAL A 99 -21.53 -9.87 -9.57
CA VAL A 99 -21.15 -9.99 -8.16
C VAL A 99 -22.35 -10.39 -7.32
N THR A 100 -22.11 -11.27 -6.36
CA THR A 100 -23.09 -11.65 -5.33
C THR A 100 -22.46 -11.45 -3.97
N VAL A 101 -23.15 -10.68 -3.15
CA VAL A 101 -22.81 -10.39 -1.77
C VAL A 101 -23.88 -10.99 -0.87
N LYS A 102 -23.50 -11.79 0.12
CA LYS A 102 -24.45 -12.32 1.11
C LYS A 102 -24.06 -11.89 2.51
N TYR A 103 -24.99 -11.25 3.21
CA TYR A 103 -24.76 -10.78 4.58
C TYR A 103 -25.34 -11.75 5.60
N ASP A 104 -24.50 -12.22 6.53
CA ASP A 104 -24.87 -13.14 7.62
C ASP A 104 -25.66 -14.39 7.19
N ARG A 105 -25.61 -14.72 5.88
CA ARG A 105 -26.46 -15.72 5.22
C ARG A 105 -27.97 -15.43 5.31
N VAL A 106 -28.36 -14.20 5.64
CA VAL A 106 -29.75 -13.76 5.80
C VAL A 106 -30.26 -13.03 4.56
N SER A 107 -29.44 -12.14 4.00
CA SER A 107 -29.79 -11.37 2.80
C SER A 107 -28.77 -11.60 1.69
N THR A 108 -29.16 -11.27 0.46
CA THR A 108 -28.32 -11.40 -0.73
C THR A 108 -28.54 -10.18 -1.60
N TRP A 109 -27.44 -9.55 -1.97
CA TRP A 109 -27.38 -8.51 -2.98
C TRP A 109 -26.66 -9.06 -4.22
N GLU A 110 -27.17 -8.71 -5.40
CA GLU A 110 -26.56 -9.06 -6.67
C GLU A 110 -26.48 -7.80 -7.53
N GLY A 111 -25.38 -7.65 -8.26
CA GLY A 111 -25.18 -6.53 -9.17
C GLY A 111 -24.06 -6.80 -10.15
N ASP A 112 -23.87 -5.86 -11.06
CA ASP A 112 -22.82 -5.88 -12.05
C ASP A 112 -21.61 -5.08 -11.56
N ALA A 113 -20.44 -5.51 -11.99
CA ALA A 113 -19.16 -4.91 -11.61
C ALA A 113 -18.23 -4.93 -12.81
N VAL A 114 -17.28 -4.00 -12.84
CA VAL A 114 -16.25 -3.96 -13.89
C VAL A 114 -14.93 -4.38 -13.28
N GLY A 115 -14.22 -5.27 -13.96
CA GLY A 115 -12.87 -5.63 -13.61
C GLY A 115 -11.97 -4.40 -13.57
N MET A 116 -11.15 -4.34 -12.53
CA MET A 116 -10.27 -3.21 -12.26
C MET A 116 -8.87 -3.68 -11.90
N LYS A 117 -7.93 -2.75 -12.03
CA LYS A 117 -6.54 -2.95 -11.67
C LYS A 117 -6.08 -1.79 -10.80
N LEU A 118 -5.67 -2.11 -9.58
CA LEU A 118 -5.01 -1.18 -8.68
C LEU A 118 -3.61 -1.69 -8.40
N HIS A 119 -2.62 -1.20 -9.16
CA HIS A 119 -1.25 -1.70 -9.12
C HIS A 119 -1.18 -3.24 -9.36
N ALA A 120 -0.83 -4.00 -8.32
CA ALA A 120 -0.77 -5.46 -8.33
C ALA A 120 -2.13 -6.12 -8.03
N TYR A 121 -3.07 -5.37 -7.45
CA TYR A 121 -4.41 -5.87 -7.16
C TYR A 121 -5.22 -5.98 -8.45
N ARG A 122 -5.92 -7.09 -8.58
CA ARG A 122 -7.01 -7.24 -9.55
C ARG A 122 -8.29 -7.47 -8.78
N GLY A 123 -9.36 -6.92 -9.31
CA GLY A 123 -10.60 -6.87 -8.57
C GLY A 123 -11.76 -6.54 -9.46
N VAL A 124 -12.84 -6.20 -8.80
CA VAL A 124 -14.01 -5.64 -9.44
C VAL A 124 -14.42 -4.40 -8.68
N SER A 125 -14.82 -3.37 -9.42
CA SER A 125 -15.43 -2.16 -8.90
C SER A 125 -16.91 -2.16 -9.26
N LEU A 126 -17.74 -1.78 -8.30
CA LEU A 126 -19.19 -1.68 -8.42
C LEU A 126 -19.56 -0.22 -8.22
N GLU A 127 -20.32 0.32 -9.17
CA GLU A 127 -20.75 1.72 -9.19
C GLU A 127 -22.27 1.81 -8.97
N GLY A 128 -22.75 2.97 -8.52
CA GLY A 128 -24.19 3.21 -8.32
C GLY A 128 -24.81 2.38 -7.19
N ILE A 129 -24.02 2.02 -6.17
CA ILE A 129 -24.49 1.32 -4.99
C ILE A 129 -25.40 2.24 -4.18
N LYS A 130 -26.57 1.72 -3.81
CA LYS A 130 -27.57 2.48 -3.06
C LYS A 130 -27.26 2.50 -1.56
N LYS A 131 -27.70 3.56 -0.89
CA LYS A 131 -27.48 3.76 0.55
C LYS A 131 -27.99 2.59 1.41
N ASP A 132 -29.13 1.98 1.06
CA ASP A 132 -29.68 0.86 1.81
C ASP A 132 -28.76 -0.39 1.80
N VAL A 133 -28.01 -0.60 0.71
CA VAL A 133 -26.98 -1.65 0.62
C VAL A 133 -25.81 -1.34 1.55
N ILE A 134 -25.39 -0.07 1.65
CA ILE A 134 -24.31 0.35 2.55
C ILE A 134 -24.74 0.33 4.02
N ASP A 135 -25.99 0.70 4.31
CA ASP A 135 -26.57 0.59 5.65
C ASP A 135 -26.63 -0.87 6.11
N GLU A 136 -26.92 -1.80 5.20
CA GLU A 136 -26.81 -3.22 5.47
C GLU A 136 -25.35 -3.66 5.66
N PHE A 137 -24.44 -3.25 4.78
CA PHE A 137 -23.00 -3.51 4.91
C PHE A 137 -22.44 -3.08 6.29
N GLY A 138 -22.83 -1.90 6.77
CA GLY A 138 -22.40 -1.36 8.06
C GLY A 138 -23.04 -2.03 9.29
N SER A 139 -24.14 -2.76 9.14
CA SER A 139 -24.90 -3.32 10.28
C SER A 139 -24.76 -4.83 10.45
N ARG A 140 -24.07 -5.52 9.54
CA ARG A 140 -23.96 -6.98 9.48
C ARG A 140 -22.63 -7.47 10.07
N GLY A 141 -22.61 -8.74 10.50
CA GLY A 141 -21.42 -9.34 11.11
C GLY A 141 -20.45 -9.96 10.10
N SER A 142 -20.94 -10.32 8.92
CA SER A 142 -20.17 -11.01 7.91
C SER A 142 -20.67 -10.76 6.49
N LEU A 143 -19.74 -10.80 5.53
CA LEU A 143 -19.98 -10.70 4.10
C LEU A 143 -19.40 -11.91 3.39
N PHE A 144 -20.21 -12.65 2.65
CA PHE A 144 -19.73 -13.65 1.70
C PHE A 144 -19.70 -13.06 0.29
N LEU A 145 -18.59 -13.22 -0.41
CA LEU A 145 -18.37 -12.69 -1.75
C LEU A 145 -18.29 -13.81 -2.78
N ARG A 146 -19.00 -13.63 -3.89
CA ARG A 146 -18.85 -14.42 -5.11
C ARG A 146 -18.79 -13.48 -6.30
N ILE A 147 -17.79 -13.65 -7.16
CA ILE A 147 -17.63 -12.90 -8.41
C ILE A 147 -17.66 -13.90 -9.56
N GLY A 148 -18.61 -13.73 -10.47
CA GLY A 148 -18.96 -14.71 -11.49
C GLY A 148 -19.32 -16.06 -10.87
N LYS A 149 -18.52 -17.08 -11.20
CA LYS A 149 -18.66 -18.44 -10.67
C LYS A 149 -17.72 -18.73 -9.49
N THR A 150 -16.87 -17.79 -9.11
CA THR A 150 -15.81 -17.98 -8.12
C THR A 150 -16.23 -17.46 -6.75
N ASN A 151 -16.11 -18.31 -5.74
CA ASN A 151 -16.38 -17.95 -4.35
C ASN A 151 -15.09 -17.46 -3.69
N HIS A 152 -15.13 -16.28 -3.07
CA HIS A 152 -13.97 -15.65 -2.43
C HIS A 152 -13.99 -15.74 -0.90
N GLY A 153 -14.97 -16.44 -0.36
CA GLY A 153 -15.07 -16.72 1.08
C GLY A 153 -15.90 -15.69 1.83
N THR A 154 -15.71 -15.67 3.15
CA THR A 154 -16.47 -14.86 4.08
C THR A 154 -15.55 -13.94 4.86
N PHE A 155 -15.91 -12.67 4.89
CA PHE A 155 -15.20 -11.57 5.50
C PHE A 155 -15.94 -11.10 6.75
N ASN A 156 -15.19 -10.72 7.79
CA ASN A 156 -15.74 -10.27 9.07
C ASN A 156 -16.04 -8.77 9.04
N LEU A 157 -17.30 -8.38 9.26
CA LEU A 157 -17.75 -7.00 9.22
C LEU A 157 -18.01 -6.38 10.60
N SER A 158 -17.50 -6.99 11.68
CA SER A 158 -17.80 -6.55 13.05
C SER A 158 -17.42 -5.10 13.35
N THR A 159 -16.49 -4.53 12.59
CA THR A 159 -15.95 -3.16 12.76
C THR A 159 -16.51 -2.18 11.73
N THR A 160 -17.33 -2.63 10.79
CA THR A 160 -17.72 -1.89 9.58
C THR A 160 -18.65 -0.71 9.85
N GLY A 161 -19.53 -0.81 10.83
CA GLY A 161 -20.50 0.25 11.13
C GLY A 161 -19.85 1.60 11.48
N LYS A 162 -18.70 1.59 12.16
CA LYS A 162 -17.96 2.81 12.48
C LYS A 162 -17.27 3.41 11.26
N GLY A 163 -16.64 2.57 10.44
CA GLY A 163 -16.05 3.01 9.17
C GLY A 163 -17.09 3.67 8.25
N VAL A 164 -18.28 3.09 8.12
CA VAL A 164 -19.38 3.68 7.32
C VAL A 164 -19.82 5.04 7.90
N ALA A 165 -19.89 5.18 9.22
CA ALA A 165 -20.23 6.45 9.85
C ALA A 165 -19.18 7.54 9.60
N ALA A 166 -17.88 7.19 9.67
CA ALA A 166 -16.79 8.11 9.36
C ALA A 166 -16.71 8.46 7.88
N LEU A 167 -16.97 7.51 6.97
CA LEU A 167 -17.10 7.77 5.53
C LEU A 167 -18.20 8.81 5.26
N GLU A 168 -19.36 8.65 5.90
CA GLU A 168 -20.48 9.58 5.81
C GLU A 168 -20.14 10.97 6.37
N GLU A 169 -19.28 11.06 7.38
CA GLU A 169 -18.80 12.33 7.94
C GLU A 169 -17.79 13.02 7.04
N CYS A 170 -16.80 12.28 6.55
CA CYS A 170 -15.83 12.76 5.57
C CYS A 170 -16.54 13.35 4.35
N ALA A 171 -17.47 12.58 3.75
CA ALA A 171 -18.17 13.02 2.56
C ALA A 171 -19.02 14.27 2.79
N ARG A 172 -19.62 14.43 3.99
CA ARG A 172 -20.33 15.66 4.38
C ARG A 172 -19.38 16.84 4.50
N ALA A 173 -18.22 16.64 5.13
CA ALA A 173 -17.22 17.68 5.30
C ALA A 173 -16.59 18.12 3.97
N VAL A 174 -16.43 17.21 3.01
CA VAL A 174 -16.05 17.59 1.63
C VAL A 174 -17.17 18.37 0.95
N ALA A 175 -18.43 17.90 1.05
CA ALA A 175 -19.57 18.53 0.38
C ALA A 175 -19.90 19.93 0.92
N ASP A 176 -19.74 20.17 2.23
CA ASP A 176 -19.98 21.48 2.85
C ASP A 176 -18.75 22.41 2.81
N GLY A 177 -17.62 21.93 2.29
CA GLY A 177 -16.38 22.68 2.13
C GLY A 177 -15.54 22.80 3.41
N SER A 178 -15.92 22.12 4.50
CA SER A 178 -15.08 22.02 5.71
C SER A 178 -13.75 21.33 5.42
N ILE A 179 -13.73 20.39 4.47
CA ILE A 179 -12.54 19.83 3.84
C ILE A 179 -12.38 20.46 2.46
N SER A 180 -11.30 21.20 2.24
CA SER A 180 -10.97 21.79 0.94
C SER A 180 -10.09 20.84 0.14
N LEU A 181 -10.65 20.27 -0.94
CA LEU A 181 -9.91 19.42 -1.89
C LEU A 181 -8.74 20.17 -2.53
N ASP A 182 -8.93 21.45 -2.90
CA ASP A 182 -7.86 22.30 -3.45
C ASP A 182 -6.71 22.50 -2.46
N ALA A 183 -7.02 22.67 -1.17
CA ALA A 183 -5.99 22.81 -0.15
C ALA A 183 -5.22 21.49 0.07
N ILE A 184 -5.88 20.34 -0.05
CA ILE A 184 -5.22 19.02 -0.01
C ILE A 184 -4.28 18.88 -1.21
N ALA A 185 -4.79 19.12 -2.43
CA ALA A 185 -4.00 19.06 -3.66
C ALA A 185 -2.77 20.00 -3.61
N GLY A 186 -2.95 21.22 -3.07
CA GLY A 186 -1.87 22.18 -2.87
C GLY A 186 -0.77 21.65 -1.93
N ARG A 187 -1.13 21.07 -0.79
CA ARG A 187 -0.15 20.47 0.15
C ARG A 187 0.62 19.31 -0.49
N ILE A 188 -0.05 18.48 -1.28
CA ILE A 188 0.58 17.36 -1.99
C ILE A 188 1.57 17.89 -3.04
N ALA A 189 1.19 18.91 -3.80
CA ALA A 189 2.06 19.55 -4.79
C ALA A 189 3.29 20.24 -4.17
N GLU A 190 3.12 20.92 -3.02
CA GLU A 190 4.20 21.59 -2.30
C GLU A 190 5.20 20.59 -1.68
N ASN A 191 4.71 19.48 -1.13
CA ASN A 191 5.56 18.42 -0.58
C ASN A 191 6.25 17.58 -1.68
N GLY A 192 5.79 17.66 -2.93
CA GLY A 192 6.38 17.03 -4.13
C GLY A 192 7.27 17.95 -4.99
N GLY A 193 7.55 19.18 -4.54
CA GLY A 193 8.11 20.25 -5.38
C GLY A 193 9.64 20.29 -5.56
N SER A 194 10.21 19.40 -6.38
CA SER A 194 11.30 19.78 -7.30
C SER A 194 11.09 19.16 -8.68
N GLY A 195 10.05 19.61 -9.37
CA GLY A 195 9.80 19.34 -10.78
C GLY A 195 9.77 20.65 -11.55
N THR A 196 10.76 20.87 -12.40
CA THR A 196 10.72 21.91 -13.44
C THR A 196 9.46 21.71 -14.31
N PRO A 197 8.79 22.78 -14.80
CA PRO A 197 7.65 22.61 -15.69
C PRO A 197 8.08 21.93 -16.99
N ALA A 198 7.25 21.01 -17.48
CA ALA A 198 7.42 20.38 -18.77
C ALA A 198 7.51 21.45 -19.88
N PRO A 199 8.42 21.30 -20.87
CA PRO A 199 8.43 22.19 -22.03
C PRO A 199 7.22 21.88 -22.92
N GLU A 200 6.51 22.95 -23.34
CA GLU A 200 5.55 22.91 -24.44
C GLU A 200 6.18 22.22 -25.66
N GLN A 201 5.56 21.14 -26.14
CA GLN A 201 5.88 20.57 -27.45
C GLN A 201 4.98 21.21 -28.51
N ASP A 202 5.66 21.90 -29.43
CA ASP A 202 5.18 22.45 -30.69
C ASP A 202 4.57 21.35 -31.58
N ASP A 203 3.30 21.52 -31.92
CA ASP A 203 2.57 20.75 -32.92
C ASP A 203 3.22 20.91 -34.30
N ARG A 204 3.81 19.84 -34.83
CA ARG A 204 3.93 19.60 -36.28
C ARG A 204 4.31 18.17 -36.65
N ALA A 205 3.29 17.46 -37.13
CA ALA A 205 3.28 16.54 -38.28
C ALA A 205 4.28 15.37 -38.33
N ALA A 206 3.77 14.14 -38.28
CA ALA A 206 3.68 13.24 -39.44
C ALA A 206 3.10 11.87 -39.04
N THR A 207 2.00 11.48 -39.69
CA THR A 207 1.44 10.12 -39.67
C THR A 207 2.33 9.13 -40.43
N PRO A 208 2.47 7.88 -39.97
CA PRO A 208 2.81 6.76 -40.85
C PRO A 208 1.56 5.90 -41.17
N PRO A 209 1.53 5.26 -42.35
CA PRO A 209 0.32 4.59 -42.86
C PRO A 209 0.16 3.17 -42.32
N VAL A 210 -1.11 2.76 -42.30
CA VAL A 210 -1.60 1.40 -42.11
C VAL A 210 -1.22 0.54 -43.32
N ASP A 211 -0.75 -0.69 -43.08
CA ASP A 211 -0.76 -1.76 -44.08
C ASP A 211 -1.32 -3.06 -43.47
N ASP A 212 -2.09 -3.74 -44.30
CA ASP A 212 -3.03 -4.83 -44.05
C ASP A 212 -2.38 -6.19 -44.41
N GLY A 213 -2.75 -7.25 -43.69
CA GLY A 213 -2.84 -8.57 -44.32
C GLY A 213 -2.14 -9.75 -43.65
N SER A 214 -2.97 -10.56 -42.99
CA SER A 214 -3.11 -12.03 -43.19
C SER A 214 -2.35 -13.09 -42.32
N ARG A 215 -3.13 -13.75 -41.44
CA ARG A 215 -3.30 -15.22 -41.16
C ARG A 215 -2.06 -16.13 -41.01
N LYS A 216 -1.89 -16.81 -39.85
CA LYS A 216 -2.54 -18.08 -39.38
C LYS A 216 -1.66 -18.87 -38.36
N LYS A 217 -2.34 -19.36 -37.30
CA LYS A 217 -2.25 -20.67 -36.60
C LYS A 217 -1.09 -21.04 -35.64
N ASP A 218 -1.55 -21.34 -34.42
CA ASP A 218 -1.27 -22.47 -33.51
C ASP A 218 0.11 -22.55 -32.81
N GLY A 219 0.07 -22.41 -31.48
CA GLY A 219 1.18 -22.66 -30.56
C GLY A 219 0.71 -22.50 -29.11
N GLU A 220 0.08 -23.55 -28.58
CA GLU A 220 -0.22 -23.74 -27.17
C GLU A 220 1.08 -23.79 -26.36
N SER A 221 1.27 -22.89 -25.40
CA SER A 221 2.27 -23.06 -24.34
C SER A 221 1.77 -22.40 -23.04
N GLU A 222 1.40 -23.29 -22.14
CA GLU A 222 1.51 -23.22 -20.67
C GLU A 222 0.73 -22.12 -19.94
N ARG A 223 -0.24 -22.60 -19.17
CA ARG A 223 -0.97 -21.85 -18.16
C ARG A 223 0.04 -21.38 -17.11
N ASP A 224 0.21 -20.06 -17.01
CA ASP A 224 0.93 -19.46 -15.89
C ASP A 224 0.05 -19.61 -14.64
N GLU A 225 0.49 -20.45 -13.71
CA GLU A 225 -0.17 -20.67 -12.43
C GLU A 225 -0.05 -19.39 -11.60
N GLY A 226 -1.18 -18.71 -11.35
CA GLY A 226 -1.20 -17.43 -10.63
C GLY A 226 -0.76 -17.55 -9.16
N GLY A 227 0.51 -17.24 -8.89
CA GLY A 227 1.05 -16.97 -7.56
C GLY A 227 0.84 -15.49 -7.16
N GLY A 228 0.46 -15.24 -5.90
CA GLY A 228 0.38 -13.89 -5.33
C GLY A 228 1.75 -13.45 -4.77
N TYR A 229 1.96 -12.14 -4.59
CA TYR A 229 3.22 -11.60 -4.05
C TYR A 229 3.01 -10.79 -2.75
N VAL A 230 3.90 -10.96 -1.78
CA VAL A 230 4.05 -10.09 -0.59
C VAL A 230 5.37 -9.34 -0.71
N THR A 231 5.38 -8.05 -0.36
CA THR A 231 6.60 -7.24 -0.39
C THR A 231 6.97 -6.70 0.98
N GLY A 232 8.28 -6.62 1.24
CA GLY A 232 8.83 -5.96 2.42
C GLY A 232 10.22 -5.40 2.13
N THR A 233 10.93 -5.06 3.18
CA THR A 233 12.30 -4.58 3.12
C THR A 233 13.23 -5.60 3.77
N GLY A 234 14.45 -5.69 3.29
CA GLY A 234 15.54 -6.40 3.97
C GLY A 234 16.84 -5.64 3.79
N PHE A 235 17.91 -6.10 4.42
CA PHE A 235 19.22 -5.51 4.23
C PHE A 235 20.33 -6.55 4.32
N PHE A 236 21.41 -6.34 3.56
CA PHE A 236 22.60 -7.16 3.62
C PHE A 236 23.31 -7.00 4.96
N VAL A 237 23.73 -8.12 5.55
CA VAL A 237 24.47 -8.17 6.83
C VAL A 237 25.95 -8.52 6.67
N ASN A 238 26.34 -9.00 5.48
CA ASN A 238 27.74 -9.27 5.12
C ASN A 238 27.95 -9.24 3.61
N GLY A 239 29.23 -9.28 3.20
CA GLY A 239 29.64 -9.29 1.79
C GLY A 239 29.41 -10.61 1.06
N ASP A 240 28.98 -11.66 1.76
CA ASP A 240 28.66 -12.98 1.20
C ASP A 240 27.21 -13.06 0.71
N GLY A 241 26.43 -11.98 0.81
CA GLY A 241 25.06 -11.90 0.29
C GLY A 241 24.00 -12.46 1.23
N TYR A 242 24.28 -12.53 2.54
CA TYR A 242 23.24 -12.80 3.54
C TYR A 242 22.47 -11.52 3.85
N LEU A 243 21.16 -11.67 4.05
CA LEU A 243 20.24 -10.59 4.37
C LEU A 243 19.38 -10.90 5.59
N LEU A 244 18.98 -9.86 6.31
CA LEU A 244 17.89 -9.93 7.28
C LEU A 244 16.62 -9.29 6.72
N THR A 245 15.48 -9.84 7.12
CA THR A 245 14.14 -9.26 6.95
C THR A 245 13.24 -9.76 8.09
N ASN A 246 11.95 -9.42 8.08
CA ASN A 246 11.01 -9.98 9.04
C ASN A 246 10.49 -11.37 8.62
N ALA A 247 10.22 -12.23 9.60
CA ALA A 247 9.68 -13.55 9.35
C ALA A 247 8.31 -13.49 8.66
N HIS A 248 7.45 -12.55 9.06
CA HIS A 248 6.12 -12.41 8.47
C HIS A 248 6.15 -12.05 6.97
N VAL A 249 7.18 -11.35 6.51
CA VAL A 249 7.35 -10.97 5.08
C VAL A 249 7.55 -12.20 4.21
N VAL A 250 8.19 -13.24 4.75
CA VAL A 250 8.54 -14.48 4.01
C VAL A 250 7.84 -15.72 4.58
N GLU A 251 6.81 -15.54 5.40
CA GLU A 251 6.17 -16.62 6.16
C GLU A 251 5.59 -17.72 5.25
N ARG A 252 4.95 -17.30 4.17
CA ARG A 252 4.30 -18.19 3.17
C ARG A 252 5.05 -18.22 1.83
N CYS A 253 6.31 -17.80 1.84
CA CYS A 253 7.11 -17.74 0.62
C CYS A 253 7.39 -19.13 0.08
N GLU A 254 7.04 -19.31 -1.19
CA GLU A 254 7.57 -20.36 -2.03
C GLU A 254 8.89 -19.92 -2.65
N ASP A 255 8.85 -18.85 -3.43
CA ASP A 255 10.02 -18.26 -4.07
C ASP A 255 10.26 -16.85 -3.51
N ALA A 256 11.40 -16.68 -2.84
CA ALA A 256 11.84 -15.37 -2.38
C ALA A 256 12.75 -14.74 -3.43
N MET A 257 12.55 -13.46 -3.63
CA MET A 257 13.29 -12.63 -4.56
C MET A 257 13.70 -11.33 -3.86
N VAL A 258 14.80 -10.72 -4.28
CA VAL A 258 15.21 -9.40 -3.79
C VAL A 258 15.56 -8.47 -4.93
N ARG A 259 15.35 -7.17 -4.71
CA ARG A 259 15.72 -6.10 -5.64
C ARG A 259 16.52 -5.02 -4.92
N HIS A 260 17.68 -4.68 -5.46
CA HIS A 260 18.56 -3.64 -4.90
C HIS A 260 18.53 -2.38 -5.77
N GLY A 261 17.69 -1.41 -5.42
CA GLY A 261 17.48 -0.20 -6.23
C GLY A 261 16.93 -0.51 -7.63
N VAL A 262 17.54 0.06 -8.67
CA VAL A 262 17.13 -0.15 -10.08
C VAL A 262 17.78 -1.41 -10.69
N SER A 263 18.54 -2.18 -9.90
CA SER A 263 19.10 -3.43 -10.37
C SER A 263 18.02 -4.46 -10.69
N GLY A 264 18.37 -5.48 -11.47
CA GLY A 264 17.50 -6.64 -11.68
C GLY A 264 17.11 -7.32 -10.36
N VAL A 265 16.04 -8.11 -10.44
CA VAL A 265 15.58 -8.98 -9.35
C VAL A 265 16.49 -10.21 -9.27
N MET A 266 16.86 -10.62 -8.05
CA MET A 266 17.68 -11.79 -7.79
C MET A 266 16.92 -12.81 -6.95
N PRO A 267 16.99 -14.12 -7.27
CA PRO A 267 16.42 -15.15 -6.41
C PRO A 267 17.17 -15.19 -5.07
N ALA A 268 16.43 -15.43 -4.00
CA ALA A 268 16.94 -15.53 -2.64
C ALA A 268 16.49 -16.84 -2.00
N ALA A 269 17.43 -17.58 -1.42
CA ALA A 269 17.14 -18.74 -0.59
C ALA A 269 16.79 -18.29 0.82
N ILE A 270 15.75 -18.90 1.39
CA ILE A 270 15.38 -18.69 2.79
C ILE A 270 16.23 -19.63 3.64
N VAL A 271 17.15 -19.07 4.42
CA VAL A 271 18.11 -19.82 5.24
C VAL A 271 17.48 -20.20 6.58
N ALA A 272 16.79 -19.25 7.22
CA ALA A 272 16.17 -19.44 8.53
C ALA A 272 14.99 -18.50 8.73
N ARG A 273 14.03 -18.91 9.57
CA ARG A 273 12.88 -18.10 10.01
C ARG A 273 12.65 -18.32 11.50
N GLU A 274 12.47 -17.24 12.26
CA GLU A 274 12.09 -17.25 13.67
C GLU A 274 10.85 -16.37 13.88
N ARG A 275 9.69 -17.02 14.09
CA ARG A 275 8.42 -16.31 14.31
C ARG A 275 8.39 -15.53 15.63
N THR A 276 9.08 -16.00 16.66
CA THR A 276 9.03 -15.43 18.02
C THR A 276 9.50 -13.97 18.04
N ASN A 277 10.63 -13.70 17.38
CA ASN A 277 11.20 -12.36 17.26
C ASN A 277 10.94 -11.71 15.89
N ASP A 278 10.17 -12.37 15.02
CA ASP A 278 9.82 -11.90 13.69
C ASP A 278 11.06 -11.60 12.81
N LEU A 279 12.01 -12.54 12.77
CA LEU A 279 13.26 -12.43 12.01
C LEU A 279 13.40 -13.56 10.99
N ALA A 280 13.94 -13.25 9.81
CA ALA A 280 14.32 -14.24 8.81
C ALA A 280 15.66 -13.90 8.17
N ILE A 281 16.42 -14.93 7.82
CA ILE A 281 17.68 -14.81 7.07
C ILE A 281 17.42 -15.29 5.64
N LEU A 282 17.79 -14.45 4.68
CA LEU A 282 17.83 -14.77 3.26
C LEU A 282 19.27 -14.84 2.77
N LYS A 283 19.49 -15.54 1.66
CA LYS A 283 20.78 -15.63 0.98
C LYS A 283 20.59 -15.47 -0.53
N VAL A 284 21.33 -14.54 -1.14
CA VAL A 284 21.42 -14.43 -2.60
C VAL A 284 22.80 -14.86 -3.07
N ASP A 285 22.91 -15.21 -4.35
CA ASP A 285 24.19 -15.46 -5.00
C ASP A 285 24.82 -14.13 -5.50
N ALA A 286 25.26 -13.31 -4.55
CA ALA A 286 25.97 -12.06 -4.82
C ALA A 286 27.16 -11.94 -3.86
N THR A 287 28.30 -11.49 -4.37
CA THR A 287 29.52 -11.24 -3.60
C THR A 287 29.91 -9.77 -3.68
N ALA A 288 30.58 -9.25 -2.65
CA ALA A 288 31.04 -7.85 -2.59
C ALA A 288 29.91 -6.81 -2.64
N VAL A 289 28.76 -7.15 -2.09
CA VAL A 289 27.66 -6.22 -1.82
C VAL A 289 28.00 -5.33 -0.63
N ALA A 290 27.56 -4.07 -0.65
CA ALA A 290 27.58 -3.25 0.55
C ALA A 290 26.62 -3.85 1.59
N PHE A 291 27.00 -3.79 2.86
CA PHE A 291 26.23 -4.38 3.96
C PHE A 291 26.24 -3.47 5.19
N GLY A 292 25.18 -3.59 5.99
CA GLY A 292 25.04 -2.85 7.24
C GLY A 292 25.94 -3.44 8.32
N LYS A 293 26.60 -2.56 9.08
CA LYS A 293 27.35 -2.92 10.28
C LYS A 293 26.51 -2.61 11.50
N PHE A 294 26.50 -3.48 12.49
CA PHE A 294 25.75 -3.26 13.72
C PHE A 294 26.50 -2.32 14.66
N ARG A 295 25.76 -1.51 15.41
CA ARG A 295 26.35 -0.61 16.41
C ARG A 295 26.95 -1.40 17.57
N GLY A 296 28.21 -1.12 17.87
CA GLY A 296 28.94 -1.62 19.02
C GLY A 296 28.70 -0.77 20.27
N SER A 297 29.71 -0.71 21.14
CA SER A 297 29.65 0.11 22.35
C SER A 297 30.16 1.53 22.10
N PRO A 298 29.51 2.58 22.64
CA PRO A 298 28.30 2.53 23.48
C PRO A 298 27.02 2.21 22.69
N GLN A 299 26.10 1.48 23.33
CA GLN A 299 24.80 1.13 22.76
C GLN A 299 23.91 2.37 22.54
N ILE A 300 22.89 2.22 21.70
CA ILE A 300 21.90 3.26 21.41
C ILE A 300 21.14 3.69 22.67
N ARG A 301 20.81 4.97 22.78
CA ARG A 301 20.16 5.59 23.95
C ARG A 301 18.85 6.26 23.56
N LEU A 302 18.05 6.55 24.58
CA LEU A 302 16.86 7.39 24.45
C LEU A 302 17.24 8.75 23.85
N GLY A 303 16.51 9.18 22.83
CA GLY A 303 16.72 10.46 22.14
C GLY A 303 17.82 10.47 21.08
N ASP A 304 18.57 9.36 20.89
CA ASP A 304 19.51 9.27 19.76
C ASP A 304 18.71 9.30 18.44
N SER A 305 19.24 10.03 17.45
CA SER A 305 18.61 10.15 16.12
C SER A 305 18.77 8.88 15.32
N VAL A 306 17.70 8.52 14.61
CA VAL A 306 17.66 7.33 13.76
C VAL A 306 17.05 7.64 12.40
N VAL A 307 17.54 6.91 11.43
CA VAL A 307 17.10 6.92 10.05
C VAL A 307 16.55 5.53 9.73
N VAL A 308 15.41 5.50 9.05
CA VAL A 308 14.84 4.28 8.47
C VAL A 308 14.84 4.46 6.97
N PHE A 309 15.44 3.49 6.28
CA PHE A 309 15.34 3.39 4.83
C PHE A 309 14.69 2.06 4.48
N GLY A 310 13.71 2.11 3.58
CA GLY A 310 13.01 0.92 3.15
C GLY A 310 12.25 1.13 1.86
N TYR A 311 11.49 0.12 1.48
CA TYR A 311 10.67 0.12 0.28
C TYR A 311 9.19 0.06 0.69
N PRO A 312 8.63 1.16 1.22
CA PRO A 312 7.20 1.21 1.48
C PRO A 312 6.48 1.08 0.15
N LEU A 313 5.47 0.21 0.09
CA LEU A 313 4.60 0.08 -1.06
C LEU A 313 5.39 -0.05 -2.37
N ALA A 314 6.29 -1.03 -2.44
CA ALA A 314 7.27 -1.14 -3.52
C ALA A 314 6.60 -1.47 -4.87
N GLY A 315 6.45 -0.45 -5.71
CA GLY A 315 5.64 -0.47 -6.94
C GLY A 315 4.58 0.65 -6.99
N LEU A 316 4.34 1.33 -5.87
CA LEU A 316 3.35 2.41 -5.70
C LEU A 316 3.99 3.79 -5.48
N LEU A 317 5.04 3.89 -4.64
CA LEU A 317 5.61 5.20 -4.27
C LEU A 317 7.00 5.47 -4.86
N SER A 318 7.89 4.47 -4.91
CA SER A 318 9.23 4.64 -5.50
C SER A 318 9.95 3.30 -5.71
N SER A 319 10.59 3.13 -6.88
CA SER A 319 11.57 2.05 -7.12
C SER A 319 12.91 2.30 -6.43
N THR A 320 13.11 3.49 -5.87
CA THR A 320 14.35 3.93 -5.24
C THR A 320 14.33 3.87 -3.73
N GLY A 321 13.24 3.41 -3.10
CA GLY A 321 13.06 3.40 -1.64
C GLY A 321 12.66 4.76 -1.05
N ASN A 322 12.23 4.77 0.21
CA ASN A 322 11.86 5.96 0.98
C ASN A 322 12.74 6.06 2.24
N LEU A 323 12.98 7.30 2.66
CA LEU A 323 13.71 7.64 3.87
C LEU A 323 12.75 8.28 4.88
N SER A 324 12.75 7.80 6.11
CA SER A 324 12.13 8.47 7.24
C SER A 324 13.13 8.70 8.36
N MET A 325 12.91 9.76 9.14
CA MET A 325 13.76 10.15 10.25
C MET A 325 12.96 10.22 11.54
N GLY A 326 13.62 9.94 12.66
CA GLY A 326 13.07 10.13 13.98
C GLY A 326 14.11 9.94 15.06
N LEU A 327 13.62 9.67 16.28
CA LEU A 327 14.42 9.44 17.46
C LEU A 327 14.07 8.08 18.05
N VAL A 328 14.97 7.56 18.89
CA VAL A 328 14.62 6.48 19.82
C VAL A 328 13.75 7.05 20.94
N SER A 329 12.46 6.72 20.92
CA SER A 329 11.45 7.19 21.87
C SER A 329 11.37 6.32 23.13
N ALA A 330 11.76 5.04 23.05
CA ALA A 330 11.89 4.15 24.20
C ALA A 330 12.86 3.00 23.91
N LEU A 331 13.50 2.50 24.97
CA LEU A 331 14.40 1.35 24.90
C LEU A 331 13.69 0.00 25.11
N THR A 332 12.36 0.00 25.16
CA THR A 332 11.49 -1.17 25.27
C THR A 332 10.28 -0.98 24.37
N GLY A 333 9.68 -2.10 23.92
CA GLY A 333 8.38 -2.10 23.25
C GLY A 333 7.21 -2.15 24.23
N THR A 334 5.99 -2.25 23.71
CA THR A 334 4.78 -2.32 24.55
C THR A 334 4.83 -3.45 25.57
N GLY A 335 4.41 -3.14 26.81
CA GLY A 335 4.45 -4.07 27.92
C GLY A 335 5.87 -4.39 28.39
N ASP A 336 6.78 -3.42 28.27
CA ASP A 336 8.20 -3.51 28.63
C ASP A 336 8.96 -4.62 27.89
N ASP A 337 8.58 -4.85 26.63
CA ASP A 337 9.24 -5.84 25.77
C ASP A 337 10.69 -5.40 25.49
N VAL A 338 11.62 -6.02 26.19
CA VAL A 338 13.06 -5.71 26.12
C VAL A 338 13.69 -6.07 24.78
N SER A 339 13.01 -6.85 23.93
CA SER A 339 13.50 -7.22 22.61
C SER A 339 13.33 -6.09 21.58
N LYS A 340 12.57 -5.04 21.91
CA LYS A 340 12.19 -3.97 20.98
C LYS A 340 12.66 -2.59 21.42
N LEU A 341 12.74 -1.68 20.46
CA LEU A 341 12.85 -0.23 20.61
C LEU A 341 11.54 0.40 20.14
N GLN A 342 11.17 1.53 20.73
CA GLN A 342 10.18 2.43 20.16
C GLN A 342 10.90 3.57 19.44
N ILE A 343 10.47 3.88 18.23
CA ILE A 343 11.02 4.96 17.41
C ILE A 343 9.91 5.94 17.02
N SER A 344 10.26 7.21 16.83
CA SER A 344 9.33 8.22 16.30
C SER A 344 9.36 8.32 14.77
N ALA A 345 10.30 7.64 14.11
CA ALA A 345 10.40 7.65 12.66
C ALA A 345 9.13 7.03 12.06
N PRO A 346 8.43 7.71 11.12
CA PRO A 346 7.26 7.15 10.46
C PRO A 346 7.61 5.84 9.75
N VAL A 347 6.81 4.79 9.97
CA VAL A 347 6.93 3.51 9.26
C VAL A 347 5.58 3.11 8.69
N GLN A 348 5.57 2.58 7.47
CA GLN A 348 4.38 2.14 6.74
C GLN A 348 4.56 0.70 6.26
N SER A 349 3.47 0.09 5.79
CA SER A 349 3.51 -1.21 5.11
C SER A 349 4.59 -1.22 4.01
N GLY A 350 5.41 -2.27 4.02
CA GLY A 350 6.59 -2.40 3.15
C GLY A 350 7.93 -2.04 3.82
N ASN A 351 7.95 -1.22 4.87
CA ASN A 351 9.18 -0.96 5.64
C ASN A 351 9.58 -2.12 6.57
N SER A 352 8.66 -3.07 6.82
CA SER A 352 8.93 -4.28 7.61
C SER A 352 10.18 -5.00 7.13
N GLY A 353 11.12 -5.22 8.04
CA GLY A 353 12.39 -5.89 7.80
C GLY A 353 13.53 -4.95 7.40
N GLY A 354 13.26 -3.65 7.21
CA GLY A 354 14.27 -2.63 6.94
C GLY A 354 15.13 -2.29 8.16
N ALA A 355 16.34 -1.78 7.91
CA ALA A 355 17.25 -1.39 8.97
C ALA A 355 16.84 -0.05 9.61
N VAL A 356 16.93 0.02 10.94
CA VAL A 356 17.00 1.27 11.69
C VAL A 356 18.47 1.58 11.90
N VAL A 357 18.91 2.74 11.42
CA VAL A 357 20.31 3.16 11.36
C VAL A 357 20.51 4.40 12.24
N ASP A 358 21.57 4.43 13.04
CA ASP A 358 21.92 5.62 13.82
C ASP A 358 22.64 6.69 12.98
N GLN A 359 22.93 7.83 13.60
CA GLN A 359 23.60 8.94 12.93
C GLN A 359 25.06 8.65 12.52
N SER A 360 25.67 7.56 12.99
CA SER A 360 26.99 7.09 12.56
C SER A 360 26.93 6.08 11.39
N GLY A 361 25.74 5.75 10.91
CA GLY A 361 25.55 4.80 9.81
C GLY A 361 25.50 3.33 10.24
N HIS A 362 25.35 3.05 11.55
CA HIS A 362 25.32 1.68 12.07
C HIS A 362 23.89 1.22 12.38
N VAL A 363 23.62 -0.07 12.14
CA VAL A 363 22.33 -0.70 12.39
C VAL A 363 22.11 -0.87 13.89
N VAL A 364 20.99 -0.34 14.38
CA VAL A 364 20.56 -0.41 15.79
C VAL A 364 19.27 -1.18 16.00
N GLY A 365 18.53 -1.43 14.92
CA GLY A 365 17.31 -2.25 14.96
C GLY A 365 16.77 -2.61 13.59
N ILE A 366 15.68 -3.36 13.59
CA ILE A 366 14.99 -3.84 12.39
C ILE A 366 13.52 -3.43 12.51
N VAL A 367 13.03 -2.66 11.55
CA VAL A 367 11.66 -2.14 11.55
C VAL A 367 10.65 -3.27 11.56
N VAL A 368 9.63 -3.13 12.40
CA VAL A 368 8.43 -3.97 12.39
C VAL A 368 7.25 -3.07 12.03
N ALA A 369 6.92 -2.97 10.74
CA ALA A 369 5.71 -2.26 10.32
C ALA A 369 4.52 -3.22 10.47
N LYS A 370 3.93 -3.23 11.66
CA LYS A 370 2.67 -3.95 11.91
C LYS A 370 1.50 -2.98 11.95
N SER A 371 0.56 -3.19 11.03
CA SER A 371 -0.84 -2.72 10.99
C SER A 371 -1.69 -3.21 12.20
N ASN A 372 -1.11 -3.98 13.12
CA ASN A 372 -1.85 -4.70 14.17
C ASN A 372 -1.17 -4.71 15.55
N TYR A 373 -0.34 -3.71 15.87
CA TYR A 373 0.17 -3.55 17.26
C TYR A 373 -0.82 -2.82 18.20
N GLN A 374 -1.99 -2.41 17.71
CA GLN A 374 -3.11 -1.88 18.51
C GLN A 374 -3.95 -2.97 19.20
N ASP A 375 -3.68 -4.27 18.97
CA ASP A 375 -4.40 -5.41 19.60
C ASP A 375 -4.11 -5.59 21.12
N ARG A 376 -3.58 -4.57 21.81
CA ARG A 376 -3.56 -4.50 23.28
C ARG A 376 -4.60 -3.55 23.88
N GLY A 377 -5.50 -3.02 23.05
CA GLY A 377 -6.74 -2.35 23.48
C GLY A 377 -7.97 -3.25 23.34
N THR A 378 -7.92 -4.52 23.74
CA THR A 378 -9.12 -5.37 23.75
C THR A 378 -10.11 -4.80 24.76
N ALA A 379 -11.31 -4.39 24.32
CA ALA A 379 -12.66 -4.38 24.93
C ALA A 379 -12.90 -4.25 26.47
N GLU A 380 -11.86 -4.14 27.30
CA GLU A 380 -11.88 -4.19 28.76
C GLU A 380 -11.39 -2.88 29.39
N LYS A 381 -10.77 -1.97 28.60
CA LYS A 381 -10.29 -0.66 29.05
C LYS A 381 -10.48 0.42 27.97
N PRO A 382 -11.67 1.06 27.89
CA PRO A 382 -11.98 2.09 26.90
C PRO A 382 -11.19 3.40 27.06
N ASP A 383 -10.42 3.56 28.15
CA ASP A 383 -9.67 4.78 28.45
C ASP A 383 -8.19 4.73 28.00
N ILE A 384 -7.77 3.68 27.30
CA ILE A 384 -6.40 3.64 26.74
C ILE A 384 -6.44 4.39 25.40
N GLU A 385 -5.99 5.64 25.46
CA GLU A 385 -5.70 6.48 24.30
C GLU A 385 -4.87 5.67 23.29
N VAL A 386 -5.38 5.52 22.07
CA VAL A 386 -4.67 4.86 20.96
C VAL A 386 -3.34 5.60 20.81
N ILE A 387 -2.23 4.90 21.02
CA ILE A 387 -0.90 5.52 20.95
C ILE A 387 -0.60 5.84 19.49
N GLN A 388 -0.99 7.05 19.08
CA GLN A 388 -0.59 7.64 17.80
C GLN A 388 0.94 7.86 17.82
N ASN A 389 1.64 7.49 16.74
CA ASN A 389 3.10 7.62 16.58
C ASN A 389 4.01 6.67 17.40
N ALA A 390 3.52 5.50 17.82
CA ALA A 390 4.39 4.44 18.38
C ALA A 390 4.80 3.41 17.32
N ASN A 391 5.96 3.63 16.70
CA ASN A 391 6.56 2.67 15.78
C ASN A 391 7.61 1.83 16.51
N PHE A 392 7.77 0.56 16.12
CA PHE A 392 8.65 -0.37 16.81
C PHE A 392 9.71 -0.96 15.89
N ALA A 393 10.85 -1.28 16.49
CA ALA A 393 11.93 -2.00 15.85
C ALA A 393 12.45 -3.11 16.78
N ILE A 394 12.78 -4.27 16.22
CA ILE A 394 13.52 -5.32 16.92
C ILE A 394 14.94 -4.80 17.18
N LYS A 395 15.46 -4.96 18.40
CA LYS A 395 16.81 -4.52 18.74
C LYS A 395 17.87 -5.27 17.94
N ALA A 396 18.93 -4.57 17.55
CA ALA A 396 20.11 -5.16 16.91
C ALA A 396 20.64 -6.40 17.67
N GLY A 397 20.67 -6.38 19.00
CA GLY A 397 21.12 -7.53 19.80
C GLY A 397 20.31 -8.82 19.58
N MET A 398 19.01 -8.72 19.30
CA MET A 398 18.18 -9.88 18.98
C MET A 398 18.53 -10.44 17.61
N ALA A 399 18.74 -9.57 16.63
CA ALA A 399 19.19 -9.96 15.30
C ALA A 399 20.60 -10.57 15.31
N GLN A 400 21.53 -9.98 16.08
CA GLN A 400 22.88 -10.52 16.28
C GLN A 400 22.83 -11.94 16.85
N PHE A 401 22.03 -12.16 17.91
CA PHE A 401 21.83 -13.49 18.47
C PHE A 401 21.25 -14.48 17.45
N PHE A 402 20.28 -14.05 16.64
CA PHE A 402 19.71 -14.88 15.58
C PHE A 402 20.72 -15.22 14.48
N LEU A 403 21.57 -14.28 14.09
CA LEU A 403 22.66 -14.50 13.14
C LEU A 403 23.71 -15.48 13.70
N ASP A 404 24.13 -15.30 14.95
CA ASP A 404 25.04 -16.21 15.66
C ASP A 404 24.49 -17.65 15.70
N ALA A 405 23.21 -17.80 16.06
CA ALA A 405 22.54 -19.10 16.14
C ALA A 405 22.50 -19.83 14.78
N ASN A 406 22.52 -19.09 13.68
CA ASN A 406 22.53 -19.62 12.32
C ASN A 406 23.92 -19.56 11.65
N GLN A 407 24.97 -19.23 12.42
CA GLN A 407 26.36 -19.18 11.95
C GLN A 407 26.58 -18.22 10.77
N VAL A 408 25.81 -17.13 10.71
CA VAL A 408 25.94 -16.09 9.70
C VAL A 408 26.84 -14.97 10.23
N PRO A 409 28.00 -14.70 9.60
CA PRO A 409 28.90 -13.66 10.07
C PRO A 409 28.29 -12.27 9.84
N TYR A 410 28.57 -11.35 10.74
CA TYR A 410 28.22 -9.93 10.65
C TYR A 410 29.32 -9.08 11.27
N GLU A 411 29.31 -7.78 10.98
CA GLU A 411 30.26 -6.83 11.54
C GLU A 411 29.64 -5.94 12.62
N VAL A 412 30.45 -5.57 13.60
CA VAL A 412 30.09 -4.65 14.68
C VAL A 412 31.16 -3.57 14.79
N GLU A 413 30.73 -2.31 14.84
CA GLU A 413 31.65 -1.18 14.98
C GLU A 413 31.17 -0.21 16.07
N PRO A 414 32.07 0.31 16.91
CA PRO A 414 31.74 1.44 17.78
C PRO A 414 31.24 2.63 16.95
N PRO A 415 30.26 3.41 17.46
CA PRO A 415 29.77 4.59 16.75
C PRO A 415 30.90 5.60 16.56
N GLY A 416 30.98 6.14 15.33
CA GLY A 416 31.88 7.24 14.97
C GLY A 416 31.27 8.61 15.25
N ASP A 417 31.78 9.64 14.58
CA ASP A 417 31.18 10.97 14.57
C ASP A 417 29.81 10.95 13.85
N ASP A 418 28.89 11.79 14.30
CA ASP A 418 27.58 11.95 13.67
C ASP A 418 27.74 12.47 12.24
N LEU A 419 27.20 11.72 11.28
CA LEU A 419 27.12 12.09 9.88
C LEU A 419 25.90 12.98 9.63
N ARG A 420 25.85 13.69 8.50
CA ARG A 420 24.61 14.38 8.12
C ARG A 420 23.59 13.35 7.65
N THR A 421 22.30 13.61 7.86
CA THR A 421 21.24 12.70 7.41
C THR A 421 21.37 12.22 5.98
N PRO A 422 21.67 13.07 4.97
CA PRO A 422 21.81 12.57 3.59
C PRO A 422 22.93 11.53 3.44
N ASP A 423 24.02 11.70 4.18
CA ASP A 423 25.15 10.77 4.15
C ASP A 423 24.76 9.42 4.81
N VAL A 424 24.01 9.47 5.92
CA VAL A 424 23.43 8.26 6.56
C VAL A 424 22.42 7.57 5.63
N ALA A 425 21.61 8.35 4.92
CA ALA A 425 20.62 7.83 3.96
C ALA A 425 21.30 7.09 2.81
N ASP A 426 22.40 7.63 2.27
CA ASP A 426 23.18 6.99 1.22
C ASP A 426 23.80 5.66 1.70
N ILE A 427 24.33 5.65 2.94
CA ILE A 427 24.83 4.42 3.58
C ILE A 427 23.71 3.40 3.71
N ALA A 428 22.57 3.77 4.31
CA ALA A 428 21.44 2.87 4.53
C ALA A 428 20.88 2.31 3.22
N ARG A 429 20.74 3.17 2.20
CA ARG A 429 20.29 2.79 0.86
C ARG A 429 21.22 1.78 0.21
N SER A 430 22.53 1.90 0.41
CA SER A 430 23.54 1.06 -0.28
C SER A 430 23.46 -0.43 0.08
N PHE A 431 22.88 -0.78 1.22
CA PHE A 431 22.77 -2.16 1.69
C PHE A 431 21.32 -2.65 1.83
N THR A 432 20.34 -1.78 1.58
CA THR A 432 18.91 -2.11 1.78
C THR A 432 18.31 -2.60 0.47
N VAL A 433 17.52 -3.66 0.53
CA VAL A 433 16.84 -4.27 -0.61
C VAL A 433 15.35 -4.36 -0.38
N GLN A 434 14.60 -4.40 -1.46
CA GLN A 434 13.22 -4.87 -1.42
C GLN A 434 13.22 -6.38 -1.38
N VAL A 435 12.42 -6.97 -0.50
CA VAL A 435 12.10 -8.40 -0.48
C VAL A 435 10.76 -8.61 -1.18
N ILE A 436 10.71 -9.54 -2.11
CA ILE A 436 9.53 -9.93 -2.87
C ILE A 436 9.32 -11.41 -2.61
N CYS A 437 8.11 -11.76 -2.21
CA CYS A 437 7.78 -13.10 -1.77
C CYS A 437 6.62 -13.66 -2.57
N GLU A 438 6.87 -14.66 -3.41
CA GLU A 438 5.84 -15.34 -4.20
C GLU A 438 5.17 -16.44 -3.37
N ILE A 439 3.85 -16.55 -3.49
CA ILE A 439 2.99 -17.46 -2.74
C ILE A 439 2.10 -18.20 -3.75
N ARG A 440 2.13 -19.55 -3.82
CA ARG A 440 1.12 -20.31 -4.57
C ARG A 440 -0.15 -20.52 -3.72
N GLN A 441 -1.26 -20.65 -4.44
CA GLN A 441 -2.63 -20.77 -3.91
C GLN A 441 -2.86 -22.06 -3.10
#